data_AF-A0A5Y8SY20-F1
#
_entry.id   AF-A0A5Y8SY20-F1
#
_cell.length_a   1.000
_cell.length_b   1.000
_cell.length_c   1.000
_cell.angle_alpha   90.00
_cell.angle_beta   90.00
_cell.angle_gamma   90.00
#
_symmetry.space_group_name_H-M   'P 1'
#
loop_
_entity.id
_entity.type
_entity.pdbx_description
1 polymer ?
#
loop_
_entity_poly.entity_id
_entity_poly.type
_entity_poly.pdbx_seq_one_letter_code
_entity_poly.pdbx_strand_id
1 'polypeptide(L)'
;MGSDFNKAAGLPEDFKIHKSTLDEIYNFNEAQYQDIKEQLGISRYFTNIDMADTIKQYYNQFNQIVNHTFNDTNKTSFTEADINSMPKGYISVGYKGLDFSDQSNPYNALGLVNHSNTKVTNVFKTDDEFHEAQAIQMGMMGIDFYPQKLNISTQSLSQGALMEGGFNPDMSVYPQNEDGSYSKEALFMSFLKSEGGYMVAGKNTTIAPQAMNYNLNVAKQSIPKYSNVDFDDIMTGKVDFASLLKGYAQDGWLDADIYAMEKGVAWQNTSIGYGGAWFDNQFNQAKANGWKASNQSIDSYVNSIMDRLNNLLGQTRV
;
A
#
# COMPACT_ATOMS: atom_id res chain seq x y z
N MET A 1 -7.52 -16.71 -20.08
CA MET A 1 -6.91 -17.94 -19.50
C MET A 1 -8.01 -18.95 -19.20
N GLY A 2 -7.67 -20.22 -18.99
CA GLY A 2 -8.65 -21.31 -18.78
C GLY A 2 -8.91 -21.64 -17.31
N SER A 3 -9.80 -22.61 -17.06
CA SER A 3 -10.25 -23.04 -15.73
C SER A 3 -9.11 -23.41 -14.77
N ASP A 4 -8.03 -24.05 -15.25
CA ASP A 4 -6.88 -24.42 -14.41
C ASP A 4 -6.17 -23.19 -13.82
N PHE A 5 -6.04 -22.12 -14.59
CA PHE A 5 -5.47 -20.86 -14.11
C PHE A 5 -6.37 -20.23 -13.05
N ASN A 6 -7.68 -20.17 -13.31
CA ASN A 6 -8.65 -19.60 -12.37
C ASN A 6 -8.63 -20.36 -11.04
N LYS A 7 -8.59 -21.69 -11.09
CA LYS A 7 -8.45 -22.53 -9.89
C LYS A 7 -7.17 -22.25 -9.12
N ALA A 8 -6.03 -22.13 -9.81
CA ALA A 8 -4.75 -21.80 -9.16
C ALA A 8 -4.78 -20.40 -8.53
N ALA A 9 -5.40 -19.44 -9.22
CA ALA A 9 -5.54 -18.06 -8.80
C ALA A 9 -6.70 -17.81 -7.82
N GLY A 10 -7.49 -18.83 -7.47
CA GLY A 10 -8.66 -18.66 -6.58
C GLY A 10 -9.79 -17.80 -7.17
N LEU A 11 -9.87 -17.72 -8.50
CA LEU A 11 -10.89 -16.97 -9.22
C LEU A 11 -12.15 -17.82 -9.46
N PRO A 12 -13.33 -17.20 -9.67
CA PRO A 12 -14.50 -17.88 -10.20
C PRO A 12 -14.18 -18.64 -11.50
N GLU A 13 -14.86 -19.76 -11.74
CA GLU A 13 -14.56 -20.63 -12.88
C GLU A 13 -14.72 -19.91 -14.23
N ASP A 14 -15.72 -19.05 -14.34
CA ASP A 14 -16.04 -18.25 -15.51
C ASP A 14 -15.30 -16.91 -15.58
N PHE A 15 -14.47 -16.57 -14.58
CA PHE A 15 -13.74 -15.31 -14.52
C PHE A 15 -12.75 -15.19 -15.68
N LYS A 16 -12.80 -14.08 -16.42
CA LYS A 16 -11.97 -13.93 -17.64
C LYS A 16 -10.79 -13.00 -17.41
N ILE A 17 -9.57 -13.53 -17.54
CA ILE A 17 -8.37 -12.70 -17.67
C ILE A 17 -7.79 -12.89 -19.06
N HIS A 18 -7.65 -11.77 -19.78
CA HIS A 18 -7.08 -11.76 -21.12
C HIS A 18 -5.55 -11.94 -21.05
N LYS A 19 -4.96 -12.53 -22.09
CA LYS A 19 -3.51 -12.78 -22.12
C LYS A 19 -2.71 -11.48 -22.10
N SER A 20 -3.17 -10.44 -22.80
CA SER A 20 -2.50 -9.12 -22.84
C SER A 20 -2.34 -8.51 -21.44
N THR A 21 -3.29 -8.71 -20.53
CA THR A 21 -3.18 -8.29 -19.13
C THR A 21 -1.99 -8.95 -18.44
N LEU A 22 -1.83 -10.27 -18.61
CA LEU A 22 -0.74 -11.01 -17.98
C LEU A 22 0.62 -10.67 -18.61
N ASP A 23 0.65 -10.48 -19.93
CA ASP A 23 1.84 -10.01 -20.63
C ASP A 23 2.25 -8.62 -20.14
N GLU A 24 1.29 -7.72 -19.92
CA GLU A 24 1.54 -6.39 -19.37
C GLU A 24 2.07 -6.44 -17.94
N ILE A 25 1.49 -7.28 -17.06
CA ILE A 25 2.03 -7.47 -15.69
C ILE A 25 3.50 -7.91 -15.77
N TYR A 26 3.80 -8.87 -16.64
CA TYR A 26 5.17 -9.35 -16.83
C TYR A 26 6.10 -8.22 -17.34
N ASN A 27 5.71 -7.56 -18.43
CA ASN A 27 6.54 -6.54 -19.08
C ASN A 27 6.77 -5.31 -18.19
N PHE A 28 5.71 -4.82 -17.55
CA PHE A 28 5.76 -3.69 -16.63
C PHE A 28 6.75 -3.96 -15.50
N ASN A 29 6.65 -5.14 -14.86
CA ASN A 29 7.51 -5.50 -13.74
C ASN A 29 8.94 -5.81 -14.18
N GLU A 30 9.17 -6.48 -15.31
CA GLU A 30 10.53 -6.63 -15.85
C GLU A 30 11.18 -5.28 -16.19
N ALA A 31 10.41 -4.29 -16.62
CA ALA A 31 10.91 -2.96 -16.93
C ALA A 31 11.32 -2.17 -15.67
N GLN A 32 10.68 -2.39 -14.52
CA GLN A 32 11.03 -1.71 -13.27
C GLN A 32 12.47 -2.00 -12.79
N TYR A 33 13.06 -3.11 -13.22
CA TYR A 33 14.39 -3.53 -12.79
C TYR A 33 15.47 -3.32 -13.85
N GLN A 34 15.27 -2.46 -14.86
CA GLN A 34 16.28 -2.26 -15.92
C GLN A 34 17.64 -1.82 -15.38
N ASP A 35 17.70 -0.83 -14.50
CA ASP A 35 18.96 -0.34 -13.93
C ASP A 35 19.72 -1.46 -13.17
N ILE A 36 18.98 -2.26 -12.39
CA ILE A 36 19.55 -3.40 -11.67
C ILE A 36 20.02 -4.48 -12.65
N LYS A 37 19.28 -4.74 -13.73
CA LYS A 37 19.67 -5.71 -14.76
C LYS A 37 20.97 -5.29 -15.46
N GLU A 38 21.09 -4.02 -15.83
CA GLU A 38 22.30 -3.46 -16.44
C GLU A 38 23.49 -3.53 -15.48
N GLN A 39 23.32 -3.11 -14.23
CA GLN A 39 24.36 -3.16 -13.20
C GLN A 39 24.88 -4.58 -12.98
N LEU A 40 23.99 -5.56 -12.97
CA LEU A 40 24.33 -6.96 -12.68
C LEU A 40 24.71 -7.76 -13.94
N GLY A 41 24.58 -7.18 -15.13
CA GLY A 41 24.84 -7.86 -16.40
C GLY A 41 23.92 -9.05 -16.65
N ILE A 42 22.65 -8.98 -16.22
CA ILE A 42 21.64 -10.03 -16.40
C ILE A 42 20.59 -9.61 -17.42
N SER A 43 20.06 -10.57 -18.19
CA SER A 43 19.08 -10.28 -19.25
C SER A 43 17.63 -10.18 -18.75
N ARG A 44 17.32 -10.81 -17.62
CA ARG A 44 16.00 -10.86 -17.00
C ARG A 44 16.13 -10.82 -15.49
N TYR A 45 15.21 -10.13 -14.83
CA TYR A 45 15.21 -10.05 -13.37
C TYR A 45 14.49 -11.27 -12.80
N PHE A 46 13.29 -11.57 -13.31
CA PHE A 46 12.49 -12.73 -12.97
C PHE A 46 12.87 -13.94 -13.83
N THR A 47 13.25 -15.04 -13.20
CA THR A 47 13.44 -16.35 -13.87
C THR A 47 12.14 -17.14 -13.93
N ASN A 48 11.24 -16.92 -12.97
CA ASN A 48 9.86 -17.41 -13.00
C ASN A 48 8.94 -16.43 -12.25
N ILE A 49 7.76 -16.20 -12.80
CA ILE A 49 6.70 -15.43 -12.15
C ILE A 49 5.54 -16.37 -11.82
N ASP A 50 5.15 -16.45 -10.55
CA ASP A 50 3.95 -17.17 -10.14
C ASP A 50 2.71 -16.30 -10.38
N MET A 51 2.34 -16.16 -11.66
CA MET A 51 1.28 -15.25 -12.10
C MET A 51 -0.08 -15.58 -11.45
N ALA A 52 -0.38 -16.85 -11.24
CA ALA A 52 -1.62 -17.27 -10.61
C ALA A 52 -1.67 -16.82 -9.15
N ASP A 53 -0.58 -17.00 -8.39
CA ASP A 53 -0.53 -16.57 -7.00
C ASP A 53 -0.52 -15.04 -6.86
N THR A 54 0.14 -14.31 -7.77
CA THR A 54 0.06 -12.85 -7.82
C THR A 54 -1.38 -12.37 -8.01
N ILE A 55 -2.09 -12.91 -9.01
CA ILE A 55 -3.50 -12.56 -9.23
C ILE A 55 -4.36 -12.96 -8.02
N LYS A 56 -4.10 -14.11 -7.41
CA LYS A 56 -4.82 -14.57 -6.21
C LYS A 56 -4.71 -13.58 -5.06
N GLN A 57 -3.49 -13.12 -4.77
CA GLN A 57 -3.23 -12.20 -3.66
C GLN A 57 -3.97 -10.88 -3.85
N TYR A 58 -3.99 -10.32 -5.05
CA TYR A 58 -4.78 -9.12 -5.36
C TYR A 58 -6.28 -9.38 -5.37
N TYR A 59 -6.73 -10.48 -5.99
CA TYR A 59 -8.15 -10.81 -6.07
C TYR A 59 -8.76 -11.05 -4.68
N ASN A 60 -8.01 -11.64 -3.75
CA ASN A 60 -8.45 -11.80 -2.37
C ASN A 60 -8.70 -10.47 -1.67
N GLN A 61 -7.85 -9.46 -1.89
CA GLN A 61 -8.05 -8.11 -1.34
C GLN A 61 -9.23 -7.42 -2.00
N PHE A 62 -9.27 -7.43 -3.34
CA PHE A 62 -10.39 -6.91 -4.11
C PHE A 62 -11.74 -7.50 -3.68
N ASN A 63 -11.82 -8.82 -3.51
CA ASN A 63 -13.05 -9.50 -3.14
C ASN A 63 -13.49 -9.16 -1.70
N GLN A 64 -12.55 -8.91 -0.77
CA GLN A 64 -12.87 -8.37 0.55
C GLN A 64 -13.51 -6.98 0.42
N ILE A 65 -12.90 -6.07 -0.36
CA ILE A 65 -13.39 -4.70 -0.55
C ILE A 65 -14.77 -4.69 -1.20
N VAL A 66 -14.99 -5.50 -2.25
CA VAL A 66 -16.30 -5.67 -2.89
C VAL A 66 -17.34 -6.19 -1.88
N ASN A 67 -16.99 -7.20 -1.09
CA ASN A 67 -17.90 -7.73 -0.08
C ASN A 67 -18.24 -6.69 0.98
N HIS A 68 -17.28 -5.91 1.47
CA HIS A 68 -17.55 -4.86 2.47
C HIS A 68 -18.40 -3.72 1.89
N THR A 69 -18.23 -3.41 0.61
CA THR A 69 -18.94 -2.30 -0.06
C THR A 69 -20.38 -2.67 -0.40
N PHE A 70 -20.60 -3.89 -0.91
CA PHE A 70 -21.90 -4.31 -1.47
C PHE A 70 -22.59 -5.42 -0.67
N ASN A 71 -21.93 -5.99 0.33
CA ASN A 71 -22.37 -7.18 1.06
C ASN A 71 -22.72 -8.36 0.12
N ASP A 72 -21.98 -8.45 -1.00
CA ASP A 72 -22.19 -9.48 -2.02
C ASP A 72 -20.86 -9.81 -2.73
N THR A 73 -20.26 -10.94 -2.36
CA THR A 73 -19.06 -11.48 -3.04
C THR A 73 -19.35 -11.98 -4.45
N ASN A 74 -20.60 -12.28 -4.79
CA ASN A 74 -21.01 -12.85 -6.07
C ASN A 74 -21.50 -11.78 -7.06
N LYS A 75 -21.47 -10.49 -6.69
CA LYS A 75 -21.78 -9.40 -7.60
C LYS A 75 -20.82 -9.43 -8.79
N THR A 76 -21.37 -9.67 -9.98
CA THR A 76 -20.62 -9.80 -11.25
C THR A 76 -20.77 -8.59 -12.18
N SER A 77 -21.73 -7.70 -11.89
CA SER A 77 -22.03 -6.51 -12.69
C SER A 77 -22.13 -5.27 -11.80
N PHE A 78 -21.51 -4.18 -12.26
CA PHE A 78 -21.33 -2.92 -11.55
C PHE A 78 -21.78 -1.75 -12.41
N THR A 79 -22.78 -1.02 -11.93
CA THR A 79 -23.23 0.24 -12.53
C THR A 79 -22.24 1.37 -12.25
N GLU A 80 -22.40 2.51 -12.93
CA GLU A 80 -21.64 3.72 -12.59
C GLU A 80 -21.88 4.15 -11.12
N ALA A 81 -23.11 3.98 -10.61
CA ALA A 81 -23.41 4.26 -9.20
C ALA A 81 -22.65 3.33 -8.25
N ASP A 82 -22.52 2.04 -8.59
CA ASP A 82 -21.71 1.09 -7.84
C ASP A 82 -20.23 1.48 -7.86
N ILE A 83 -19.70 1.88 -9.02
CA ILE A 83 -18.30 2.32 -9.14
C ILE A 83 -18.05 3.57 -8.30
N ASN A 84 -18.99 4.53 -8.32
CA ASN A 84 -18.88 5.76 -7.54
C ASN A 84 -19.00 5.54 -6.02
N SER A 85 -19.61 4.43 -5.58
CA SER A 85 -19.70 4.05 -4.17
C SER A 85 -18.51 3.24 -3.65
N MET A 86 -17.56 2.87 -4.54
CA MET A 86 -16.32 2.22 -4.11
C MET A 86 -15.54 3.09 -3.12
N PRO A 87 -14.90 2.47 -2.11
CA PRO A 87 -14.05 3.19 -1.17
C PRO A 87 -12.92 3.95 -1.89
N LYS A 88 -12.52 5.09 -1.31
CA LYS A 88 -11.37 5.91 -1.74
C LYS A 88 -10.03 5.38 -1.24
N GLY A 89 -10.05 4.41 -0.33
CA GLY A 89 -8.87 3.69 0.13
C GLY A 89 -9.21 2.64 1.18
N TYR A 90 -8.19 1.97 1.69
CA TYR A 90 -8.34 0.96 2.74
C TYR A 90 -7.05 0.80 3.56
N ILE A 91 -7.16 0.12 4.69
CA ILE A 91 -6.03 -0.42 5.44
C ILE A 91 -6.18 -1.92 5.56
N SER A 92 -5.03 -2.59 5.56
CA SER A 92 -4.98 -4.03 5.76
C SER A 92 -3.86 -4.43 6.72
N VAL A 93 -4.05 -5.58 7.35
CA VAL A 93 -3.07 -6.23 8.22
C VAL A 93 -2.62 -7.57 7.64
N GLY A 94 -1.55 -8.14 8.17
CA GLY A 94 -1.04 -9.45 7.73
C GLY A 94 -0.30 -9.43 6.39
N TYR A 95 -0.13 -8.25 5.79
CA TYR A 95 0.80 -8.06 4.69
C TYR A 95 2.25 -8.22 5.22
N LYS A 96 3.16 -8.72 4.40
CA LYS A 96 4.58 -8.79 4.71
C LYS A 96 5.34 -7.95 3.69
N GLY A 97 5.77 -6.78 4.13
CA GLY A 97 6.63 -5.89 3.38
C GLY A 97 8.06 -6.40 3.28
N LEU A 98 8.90 -5.59 2.64
CA LEU A 98 10.35 -5.73 2.73
C LEU A 98 10.78 -5.21 4.09
N ASP A 99 11.37 -6.08 4.89
CA ASP A 99 11.96 -5.72 6.18
C ASP A 99 13.38 -6.26 6.21
N PHE A 100 14.31 -5.43 5.74
CA PHE A 100 15.72 -5.80 5.67
C PHE A 100 16.40 -5.95 7.03
N SER A 101 15.76 -5.48 8.11
CA SER A 101 16.22 -5.75 9.48
C SER A 101 15.89 -7.18 9.91
N ASP A 102 14.78 -7.75 9.43
CA ASP A 102 14.42 -9.15 9.61
C ASP A 102 15.08 -10.04 8.55
N GLN A 103 16.27 -10.55 8.87
CA GLN A 103 16.99 -11.50 8.00
C GLN A 103 16.25 -12.84 7.82
N SER A 104 15.22 -13.13 8.63
CA SER A 104 14.39 -14.32 8.46
C SER A 104 13.25 -14.13 7.45
N ASN A 105 12.93 -12.89 7.06
CA ASN A 105 11.91 -12.59 6.06
C ASN A 105 12.35 -13.11 4.68
N PRO A 106 11.71 -14.17 4.15
CA PRO A 106 12.15 -14.82 2.92
C PRO A 106 11.94 -13.94 1.68
N TYR A 107 11.08 -12.93 1.77
CA TYR A 107 10.73 -12.07 0.65
C TYR A 107 11.78 -10.98 0.38
N ASN A 108 12.64 -10.68 1.37
CA ASN A 108 13.79 -9.80 1.20
C ASN A 108 14.71 -10.25 0.07
N ALA A 109 14.93 -11.57 -0.06
CA ALA A 109 15.77 -12.12 -1.11
C ALA A 109 15.16 -11.92 -2.50
N LEU A 110 13.83 -11.89 -2.60
CA LEU A 110 13.11 -11.63 -3.85
C LEU A 110 12.99 -10.13 -4.16
N GLY A 111 13.09 -9.27 -3.14
CA GLY A 111 12.83 -7.84 -3.29
C GLY A 111 11.35 -7.55 -3.61
N LEU A 112 10.45 -8.42 -3.13
CA LEU A 112 9.00 -8.33 -3.36
C LEU A 112 8.24 -8.32 -2.02
N VAL A 113 7.05 -7.74 -2.02
CA VAL A 113 6.11 -7.83 -0.90
C VAL A 113 5.25 -9.10 -1.01
N ASN A 114 4.60 -9.50 0.09
CA ASN A 114 3.64 -10.60 0.10
C ASN A 114 2.33 -10.17 0.75
N HIS A 115 1.22 -10.43 0.06
CA HIS A 115 -0.14 -10.14 0.50
C HIS A 115 -0.98 -11.40 0.77
N SER A 116 -0.35 -12.59 0.85
CA SER A 116 -1.07 -13.86 0.94
C SER A 116 -1.93 -14.01 2.20
N ASN A 117 -1.57 -13.31 3.27
CA ASN A 117 -2.30 -13.29 4.54
C ASN A 117 -3.03 -11.97 4.79
N THR A 118 -3.10 -11.09 3.78
CA THR A 118 -3.65 -9.75 3.93
C THR A 118 -5.15 -9.79 4.22
N LYS A 119 -5.56 -9.07 5.27
CA LYS A 119 -6.95 -8.85 5.66
C LYS A 119 -7.27 -7.37 5.65
N VAL A 120 -8.28 -6.98 4.89
CA VAL A 120 -8.80 -5.60 4.92
C VAL A 120 -9.52 -5.40 6.24
N THR A 121 -9.08 -4.42 7.04
CA THR A 121 -9.67 -4.14 8.35
C THR A 121 -10.52 -2.88 8.35
N ASN A 122 -10.23 -1.96 7.43
CA ASN A 122 -10.86 -0.65 7.35
C ASN A 122 -10.98 -0.21 5.89
N VAL A 123 -12.08 0.45 5.55
CA VAL A 123 -12.28 1.09 4.23
C VAL A 123 -12.67 2.55 4.42
N PHE A 124 -12.11 3.43 3.59
CA PHE A 124 -12.35 4.87 3.60
C PHE A 124 -13.35 5.21 2.51
N LYS A 125 -14.54 5.69 2.88
CA LYS A 125 -15.62 6.01 1.94
C LYS A 125 -15.41 7.36 1.26
N THR A 126 -14.69 8.26 1.91
CA THR A 126 -14.45 9.63 1.43
C THR A 126 -12.96 9.91 1.29
N ASP A 127 -12.62 10.93 0.49
CA ASP A 127 -11.24 11.42 0.40
C ASP A 127 -10.76 12.00 1.73
N ASP A 128 -11.64 12.61 2.52
CA ASP A 128 -11.30 13.16 3.84
C ASP A 128 -10.88 12.06 4.83
N GLU A 129 -11.61 10.94 4.87
CA GLU A 129 -11.24 9.78 5.70
C GLU A 129 -9.88 9.20 5.28
N PHE A 130 -9.63 9.11 3.96
CA PHE A 130 -8.34 8.63 3.45
C PHE A 130 -7.19 9.61 3.75
N HIS A 131 -7.39 10.91 3.57
CA HIS A 131 -6.39 11.93 3.89
C HIS A 131 -6.09 11.97 5.39
N GLU A 132 -7.09 11.74 6.25
CA GLU A 132 -6.87 11.61 7.69
C GLU A 132 -6.03 10.36 8.01
N ALA A 133 -6.28 9.24 7.34
CA ALA A 133 -5.44 8.04 7.48
C ALA A 133 -3.98 8.34 7.09
N GLN A 134 -3.74 9.04 5.98
CA GLN A 134 -2.39 9.45 5.57
C GLN A 134 -1.74 10.39 6.60
N ALA A 135 -2.50 11.33 7.14
CA ALA A 135 -2.03 12.24 8.17
C ALA A 135 -1.58 11.50 9.44
N ILE A 136 -2.35 10.49 9.84
CA ILE A 136 -2.04 9.64 11.00
C ILE A 136 -0.80 8.78 10.72
N GLN A 137 -0.70 8.18 9.53
CA GLN A 137 0.46 7.38 9.13
C GLN A 137 1.78 8.13 9.34
N MET A 138 1.86 9.40 8.94
CA MET A 138 3.09 10.18 9.12
C MET A 138 3.46 10.36 10.59
N GLY A 139 2.46 10.52 11.47
CA GLY A 139 2.67 10.60 12.91
C GLY A 139 2.97 9.24 13.58
N MET A 140 2.94 8.15 12.82
CA MET A 140 3.14 6.78 13.28
C MET A 140 4.46 6.16 12.79
N MET A 141 5.45 6.98 12.38
CA MET A 141 6.74 6.50 11.84
C MET A 141 7.28 5.26 12.58
N GLY A 142 7.65 4.22 11.82
CA GLY A 142 8.12 2.94 12.36
C GLY A 142 7.03 1.94 12.74
N ILE A 143 5.77 2.24 12.43
CA ILE A 143 4.64 1.32 12.55
C ILE A 143 4.15 0.95 11.15
N ASP A 144 3.81 -0.32 10.96
CA ASP A 144 3.35 -0.86 9.69
C ASP A 144 1.88 -0.50 9.37
N PHE A 145 1.59 0.80 9.39
CA PHE A 145 0.29 1.39 9.09
C PHE A 145 0.33 2.04 7.70
N TYR A 146 -0.23 1.37 6.69
CA TYR A 146 -0.15 1.82 5.29
C TYR A 146 -1.55 1.93 4.67
N PRO A 147 -2.18 3.12 4.72
CA PRO A 147 -3.40 3.40 3.97
C PRO A 147 -3.13 3.34 2.46
N GLN A 148 -3.84 2.45 1.77
CA GLN A 148 -3.77 2.26 0.32
C GLN A 148 -4.84 3.11 -0.35
N LYS A 149 -4.46 3.90 -1.36
CA LYS A 149 -5.40 4.69 -2.16
C LYS A 149 -6.10 3.78 -3.17
N LEU A 150 -7.42 3.92 -3.28
CA LEU A 150 -8.20 3.33 -4.35
C LEU A 150 -8.65 4.39 -5.35
N ASN A 151 -8.09 4.32 -6.55
CA ASN A 151 -8.38 5.16 -7.70
C ASN A 151 -9.29 4.43 -8.69
N ILE A 152 -10.43 3.94 -8.19
CA ILE A 152 -11.44 3.25 -8.98
C ILE A 152 -12.52 4.25 -9.43
N SER A 153 -12.68 4.38 -10.74
CA SER A 153 -13.67 5.26 -11.38
C SER A 153 -13.99 4.77 -12.80
N THR A 154 -15.07 5.27 -13.40
CA THR A 154 -15.39 5.04 -14.82
C THR A 154 -14.25 5.49 -15.74
N GLN A 155 -13.50 6.52 -15.34
CA GLN A 155 -12.30 6.97 -16.03
C GLN A 155 -11.17 5.93 -15.98
N SER A 156 -10.90 5.34 -14.80
CA SER A 156 -9.87 4.30 -14.66
C SER A 156 -10.16 3.04 -15.49
N LEU A 157 -11.43 2.80 -15.82
CA LEU A 157 -11.92 1.68 -16.63
C LEU A 157 -11.81 1.91 -18.15
N SER A 158 -11.57 3.15 -18.58
CA SER A 158 -11.55 3.53 -20.00
C SER A 158 -10.25 4.19 -20.46
N GLN A 159 -9.46 4.75 -19.53
CA GLN A 159 -8.18 5.40 -19.84
C GLN A 159 -7.00 4.44 -19.72
N GLY A 160 -5.85 4.88 -20.24
CA GLY A 160 -4.57 4.19 -20.10
C GLY A 160 -4.04 4.16 -18.66
N ALA A 161 -2.72 4.15 -18.49
CA ALA A 161 -2.09 4.17 -17.17
C ALA A 161 -2.60 5.33 -16.30
N LEU A 162 -2.70 5.12 -14.98
CA LEU A 162 -3.10 6.18 -14.04
C LEU A 162 -2.02 7.26 -13.88
N MET A 163 -0.79 6.95 -14.26
CA MET A 163 0.37 7.84 -14.24
C MET A 163 1.31 7.48 -15.39
N GLU A 164 2.11 8.44 -15.84
CA GLU A 164 3.12 8.22 -16.88
C GLU A 164 4.09 7.09 -16.46
N GLY A 165 4.31 6.13 -17.35
CA GLY A 165 5.14 4.95 -17.09
C GLY A 165 4.53 3.90 -16.15
N GLY A 166 3.29 4.09 -15.68
CA GLY A 166 2.59 3.14 -14.82
C GLY A 166 2.00 1.94 -15.58
N PHE A 167 1.60 0.91 -14.83
CA PHE A 167 0.94 -0.29 -15.34
C PHE A 167 -0.31 0.04 -16.18
N ASN A 168 -0.37 -0.48 -17.41
CA ASN A 168 -1.36 -0.10 -18.39
C ASN A 168 -1.99 -1.31 -19.11
N PRO A 169 -2.84 -2.09 -18.44
CA PRO A 169 -3.51 -3.21 -19.09
C PRO A 169 -4.47 -2.69 -20.17
N ASP A 170 -4.57 -3.44 -21.27
CA ASP A 170 -5.53 -3.14 -22.33
C ASP A 170 -6.96 -3.33 -21.81
N MET A 171 -7.65 -2.23 -21.51
CA MET A 171 -9.02 -2.26 -21.01
C MET A 171 -10.05 -2.58 -22.11
N SER A 172 -9.69 -2.49 -23.40
CA SER A 172 -10.65 -2.72 -24.49
C SER A 172 -11.15 -4.17 -24.57
N VAL A 173 -10.38 -5.12 -24.02
CA VAL A 173 -10.75 -6.54 -23.92
C VAL A 173 -11.75 -6.82 -22.78
N TYR A 174 -12.11 -5.79 -22.01
CA TYR A 174 -13.10 -5.81 -20.94
C TYR A 174 -14.24 -4.81 -21.24
N PRO A 175 -15.02 -5.03 -22.31
CA PRO A 175 -16.05 -4.07 -22.73
C PRO A 175 -17.17 -3.97 -21.69
N GLN A 176 -17.88 -2.84 -21.72
CA GLN A 176 -19.14 -2.70 -21.01
C GLN A 176 -20.16 -3.74 -21.49
N ASN A 177 -21.03 -4.15 -20.58
CA ASN A 177 -22.20 -4.96 -20.88
C ASN A 177 -23.21 -4.15 -21.71
N GLU A 178 -24.16 -4.83 -22.35
CA GLU A 178 -25.19 -4.19 -23.18
C GLU A 178 -26.05 -3.17 -22.43
N ASP A 179 -26.21 -3.34 -21.11
CA ASP A 179 -26.94 -2.43 -20.23
C ASP A 179 -26.09 -1.25 -19.71
N GLY A 180 -24.84 -1.12 -20.17
CA GLY A 180 -23.90 -0.08 -19.77
C GLY A 180 -23.15 -0.36 -18.46
N SER A 181 -23.43 -1.47 -17.77
CA SER A 181 -22.68 -1.90 -16.59
C SER A 181 -21.30 -2.46 -16.95
N TYR A 182 -20.42 -2.56 -15.96
CA TYR A 182 -19.09 -3.15 -16.08
C TYR A 182 -19.04 -4.51 -15.40
N SER A 183 -18.27 -5.44 -15.97
CA SER A 183 -18.06 -6.75 -15.36
C SER A 183 -17.14 -6.68 -14.13
N LYS A 184 -17.17 -7.74 -13.30
CA LYS A 184 -16.24 -7.89 -12.17
C LYS A 184 -14.78 -7.93 -12.62
N GLU A 185 -14.51 -8.49 -13.80
CA GLU A 185 -13.20 -8.50 -14.42
C GLU A 185 -12.71 -7.08 -14.72
N ALA A 186 -13.56 -6.25 -15.34
CA ALA A 186 -13.22 -4.86 -15.63
C ALA A 186 -12.90 -4.09 -14.35
N LEU A 187 -13.74 -4.24 -13.31
CA LEU A 187 -13.53 -3.62 -12.02
C LEU A 187 -12.24 -4.12 -11.33
N PHE A 188 -11.95 -5.41 -11.42
CA PHE A 188 -10.70 -5.98 -10.90
C PHE A 188 -9.47 -5.44 -11.63
N MET A 189 -9.53 -5.21 -12.94
CA MET A 189 -8.42 -4.56 -13.66
C MET A 189 -8.22 -3.10 -13.21
N SER A 190 -9.31 -2.36 -12.97
CA SER A 190 -9.23 -1.02 -12.38
C SER A 190 -8.60 -1.05 -10.98
N PHE A 191 -8.97 -2.02 -10.15
CA PHE A 191 -8.32 -2.26 -8.86
C PHE A 191 -6.81 -2.54 -9.02
N LEU A 192 -6.40 -3.45 -9.90
CA LEU A 192 -4.98 -3.73 -10.16
C LEU A 192 -4.21 -2.49 -10.63
N LYS A 193 -4.81 -1.65 -11.46
CA LYS A 193 -4.24 -0.35 -11.87
C LYS A 193 -4.03 0.56 -10.66
N SER A 194 -5.00 0.62 -9.76
CA SER A 194 -4.89 1.39 -8.52
C SER A 194 -3.75 0.89 -7.63
N GLU A 195 -3.58 -0.42 -7.53
CA GLU A 195 -2.49 -1.08 -6.79
C GLU A 195 -1.13 -1.01 -7.51
N GLY A 196 -1.08 -0.40 -8.71
CA GLY A 196 0.13 -0.23 -9.50
C GLY A 196 0.56 -1.46 -10.32
N GLY A 197 -0.15 -2.58 -10.25
CA GLY A 197 0.14 -3.78 -11.03
C GLY A 197 1.48 -4.45 -10.71
N TYR A 198 2.02 -4.21 -9.52
CA TYR A 198 3.31 -4.76 -9.12
C TYR A 198 3.28 -6.27 -8.92
N MET A 199 4.41 -6.92 -9.15
CA MET A 199 4.62 -8.31 -8.79
C MET A 199 4.69 -8.46 -7.27
N VAL A 200 4.12 -9.57 -6.78
CA VAL A 200 4.17 -9.95 -5.37
C VAL A 200 4.80 -11.32 -5.23
N ALA A 201 5.43 -11.58 -4.09
CA ALA A 201 6.11 -12.83 -3.83
C ALA A 201 5.09 -13.98 -3.79
N GLY A 202 5.09 -14.80 -4.85
CA GLY A 202 4.38 -16.08 -4.88
C GLY A 202 5.30 -17.25 -4.57
N LYS A 203 4.72 -18.39 -4.17
CA LYS A 203 5.47 -19.58 -3.73
C LYS A 203 6.49 -20.08 -4.76
N ASN A 204 6.18 -19.96 -6.04
CA ASN A 204 7.06 -20.41 -7.13
C ASN A 204 7.81 -19.25 -7.81
N THR A 205 7.69 -18.02 -7.31
CA THR A 205 8.37 -16.87 -7.91
C THR A 205 9.88 -16.98 -7.66
N THR A 206 10.67 -16.81 -8.73
CA THR A 206 12.13 -16.84 -8.64
C THR A 206 12.73 -15.72 -9.47
N ILE A 207 13.87 -15.20 -9.01
CA ILE A 207 14.64 -14.16 -9.67
C ILE A 207 16.04 -14.68 -10.03
N ALA A 208 16.76 -13.95 -10.88
CA ALA A 208 18.13 -14.25 -11.22
C ALA A 208 19.01 -14.38 -9.95
N PRO A 209 19.90 -15.39 -9.85
CA PRO A 209 20.76 -15.56 -8.68
C PRO A 209 21.59 -14.32 -8.33
N GLN A 210 22.05 -13.58 -9.35
CA GLN A 210 22.76 -12.32 -9.17
C GLN A 210 21.88 -11.26 -8.50
N ALA A 211 20.62 -11.15 -8.92
CA ALA A 211 19.65 -10.22 -8.34
C ALA A 211 19.29 -10.62 -6.90
N MET A 212 19.16 -11.92 -6.61
CA MET A 212 18.95 -12.42 -5.25
C MET A 212 20.11 -12.05 -4.32
N ASN A 213 21.35 -12.26 -4.75
CA ASN A 213 22.53 -11.86 -3.99
C ASN A 213 22.61 -10.33 -3.83
N TYR A 214 22.26 -9.58 -4.87
CA TYR A 214 22.18 -8.12 -4.80
C TYR A 214 21.17 -7.69 -3.74
N ASN A 215 19.93 -8.19 -3.76
CA ASN A 215 18.90 -7.84 -2.78
C ASN A 215 19.30 -8.21 -1.35
N LEU A 216 19.92 -9.37 -1.14
CA LEU A 216 20.44 -9.76 0.18
C LEU A 216 21.60 -8.87 0.64
N ASN A 217 22.45 -8.39 -0.26
CA ASN A 217 23.53 -7.46 0.09
C ASN A 217 22.98 -6.06 0.38
N VAL A 218 22.02 -5.58 -0.41
CA VAL A 218 21.27 -4.36 -0.12
C VAL A 218 20.61 -4.50 1.25
N ALA A 219 19.95 -5.62 1.53
CA ALA A 219 19.32 -5.87 2.82
C ALA A 219 20.31 -5.79 4.00
N LYS A 220 21.51 -6.37 3.85
CA LYS A 220 22.56 -6.32 4.89
C LYS A 220 23.12 -4.91 5.11
N GLN A 221 23.12 -4.07 4.08
CA GLN A 221 23.58 -2.68 4.16
C GLN A 221 22.47 -1.75 4.67
N SER A 222 21.25 -2.05 4.28
CA SER A 222 20.01 -1.49 4.79
C SER A 222 19.75 -2.04 6.20
N ILE A 223 20.50 -1.57 7.18
CA ILE A 223 20.11 -1.69 8.59
C ILE A 223 19.43 -0.38 8.97
N PRO A 224 18.09 -0.25 8.85
CA PRO A 224 17.38 0.76 9.61
C PRO A 224 17.55 0.49 11.11
N LYS A 225 17.66 1.56 11.88
CA LYS A 225 17.80 1.55 13.35
C LYS A 225 16.45 1.30 14.06
N TYR A 226 15.41 0.89 13.34
CA TYR A 226 14.02 0.87 13.84
C TYR A 226 13.37 -0.48 13.56
N SER A 227 12.73 -1.02 14.60
CA SER A 227 11.81 -2.13 14.50
C SER A 227 10.51 -1.65 13.85
N ASN A 228 10.13 -2.24 12.71
CA ASN A 228 8.78 -2.09 12.18
C ASN A 228 7.83 -2.83 13.14
N VAL A 229 7.02 -2.07 13.87
CA VAL A 229 5.98 -2.65 14.71
C VAL A 229 4.79 -2.98 13.81
N ASP A 230 4.40 -4.25 13.78
CA ASP A 230 3.21 -4.68 13.05
C ASP A 230 1.98 -3.95 13.61
N PHE A 231 1.21 -3.30 12.74
CA PHE A 231 -0.01 -2.61 13.16
C PHE A 231 -1.01 -3.58 13.79
N ASP A 232 -1.02 -4.87 13.40
CA ASP A 232 -1.85 -5.89 14.05
C ASP A 232 -1.48 -6.11 15.53
N ASP A 233 -0.20 -5.97 15.89
CA ASP A 233 0.25 -6.11 17.27
C ASP A 233 -0.23 -4.94 18.15
N ILE A 234 -0.39 -3.75 17.57
CA ILE A 234 -1.07 -2.61 18.21
C ILE A 234 -2.56 -2.89 18.36
N MET A 235 -3.22 -3.30 17.26
CA MET A 235 -4.66 -3.54 17.24
C MET A 235 -5.11 -4.66 18.18
N THR A 236 -4.24 -5.64 18.42
CA THR A 236 -4.47 -6.76 19.35
C THR A 236 -3.99 -6.49 20.78
N GLY A 237 -3.43 -5.31 21.05
CA GLY A 237 -2.94 -4.91 22.37
C GLY A 237 -1.68 -5.63 22.83
N LYS A 238 -0.97 -6.33 21.94
CA LYS A 238 0.35 -6.91 22.25
C LYS A 238 1.41 -5.82 22.43
N VAL A 239 1.26 -4.70 21.71
CA VAL A 239 2.09 -3.51 21.84
C VAL A 239 1.23 -2.36 22.33
N ASP A 240 1.65 -1.72 23.42
CA ASP A 240 1.04 -0.49 23.89
C ASP A 240 1.48 0.70 23.03
N PHE A 241 0.62 1.10 22.10
CA PHE A 241 0.90 2.14 21.12
C PHE A 241 1.20 3.50 21.76
N ALA A 242 0.52 3.87 22.85
CA ALA A 242 0.75 5.15 23.51
C ALA A 242 2.17 5.20 24.11
N SER A 243 2.60 4.12 24.77
CA SER A 243 3.97 4.02 25.31
C SER A 243 5.03 3.99 24.21
N LEU A 244 4.77 3.27 23.11
CA LEU A 244 5.66 3.23 21.95
C LEU A 244 5.88 4.64 21.36
N LEU A 245 4.78 5.34 21.06
CA LEU A 245 4.83 6.66 20.46
C LEU A 245 5.47 7.70 21.39
N LYS A 246 5.21 7.59 22.71
CA LYS A 246 5.87 8.41 23.72
C LYS A 246 7.38 8.17 23.75
N GLY A 247 7.84 6.93 23.61
CA GLY A 247 9.25 6.59 23.48
C GLY A 247 9.91 7.27 22.28
N TYR A 248 9.29 7.17 21.09
CA TYR A 248 9.77 7.84 19.88
C TYR A 248 9.83 9.37 20.06
N ALA A 249 8.79 9.96 20.64
CA ALA A 249 8.76 11.39 20.93
C ALA A 249 9.88 11.83 21.90
N GLN A 250 10.15 11.06 22.96
CA GLN A 250 11.22 11.35 23.93
C GLN A 250 12.61 11.28 23.32
N ASP A 251 12.80 10.39 22.36
CA ASP A 251 14.04 10.26 21.58
C ASP A 251 14.18 11.36 20.50
N GLY A 252 13.18 12.24 20.39
CA GLY A 252 13.16 13.38 19.46
C GLY A 252 12.74 13.04 18.04
N TRP A 253 12.18 11.84 17.80
CA TRP A 253 11.77 11.38 16.46
C TRP A 253 10.63 12.19 15.89
N LEU A 254 9.72 12.57 16.76
CA LEU A 254 8.49 13.28 16.41
C LEU A 254 8.63 14.78 16.68
N ASP A 255 9.86 15.28 16.86
CA ASP A 255 10.12 16.68 17.21
C ASP A 255 9.53 17.65 16.17
N ALA A 256 9.65 17.33 14.88
CA ALA A 256 9.07 18.15 13.82
C ALA A 256 7.54 18.16 13.90
N ASP A 257 6.92 17.00 14.09
CA ASP A 257 5.46 16.87 14.19
C ASP A 257 4.89 17.54 15.43
N ILE A 258 5.58 17.39 16.57
CA ILE A 258 5.23 18.04 17.83
C ILE A 258 5.36 19.56 17.69
N TYR A 259 6.44 20.05 17.08
CA TYR A 259 6.63 21.49 16.83
C TYR A 259 5.56 22.05 15.89
N ALA A 260 5.21 21.32 14.83
CA ALA A 260 4.12 21.71 13.91
C ALA A 260 2.79 21.84 14.66
N MET A 261 2.47 20.87 15.51
CA MET A 261 1.27 20.88 16.35
C MET A 261 1.27 22.07 17.32
N GLU A 262 2.39 22.37 17.99
CA GLU A 262 2.52 23.53 18.88
C GLU A 262 2.29 24.86 18.17
N LYS A 263 2.66 24.95 16.88
CA LYS A 263 2.51 26.16 16.05
C LYS A 263 1.18 26.22 15.29
N GLY A 264 0.32 25.22 15.44
CA GLY A 264 -0.95 25.15 14.70
C GLY A 264 -0.75 25.04 13.18
N VAL A 265 0.39 24.50 12.74
CA VAL A 265 0.68 24.33 11.32
C VAL A 265 -0.04 23.08 10.83
N ALA A 266 -0.94 23.26 9.86
CA ALA A 266 -1.56 22.13 9.18
C ALA A 266 -0.50 21.32 8.43
N TRP A 267 -0.49 20.01 8.66
CA TRP A 267 0.54 19.08 8.17
C TRP A 267 0.63 19.00 6.64
N GLN A 268 -0.45 19.29 5.91
CA GLN A 268 -0.42 19.40 4.43
C GLN A 268 0.60 20.46 3.97
N ASN A 269 0.88 21.45 4.81
CA ASN A 269 1.85 22.52 4.56
C ASN A 269 3.28 22.16 4.98
N THR A 270 3.50 21.09 5.77
CA THR A 270 4.84 20.64 6.18
C THR A 270 5.45 19.65 5.19
N SER A 271 4.63 19.01 4.34
CA SER A 271 5.05 17.90 3.47
C SER A 271 4.90 18.17 1.96
N ILE A 272 4.23 19.24 1.53
CA ILE A 272 3.97 19.55 0.11
C ILE A 272 4.49 20.95 -0.26
N GLY A 273 5.56 21.01 -1.06
CA GLY A 273 6.00 22.23 -1.75
C GLY A 273 6.35 23.42 -0.84
N TYR A 274 6.37 24.64 -1.40
CA TYR A 274 6.90 25.91 -0.87
C TYR A 274 6.67 26.24 0.63
N GLY A 275 5.76 25.56 1.35
CA GLY A 275 5.57 25.67 2.80
C GLY A 275 6.52 24.82 3.66
N GLY A 276 6.98 23.65 3.15
CA GLY A 276 7.85 22.72 3.88
C GLY A 276 9.22 23.32 4.16
N ALA A 277 9.88 23.92 3.15
CA ALA A 277 11.19 24.53 3.32
C ALA A 277 11.19 25.71 4.32
N TRP A 278 10.07 26.44 4.42
CA TRP A 278 9.93 27.52 5.41
C TRP A 278 9.73 26.96 6.82
N PHE A 279 8.86 25.96 6.97
CA PHE A 279 8.68 25.24 8.22
C PHE A 279 10.01 24.61 8.69
N ASP A 280 10.72 23.92 7.80
CA ASP A 280 12.01 23.30 8.08
C ASP A 280 13.03 24.33 8.56
N ASN A 281 13.09 25.50 7.92
CA ASN A 281 13.98 26.57 8.38
C ASN A 281 13.60 27.06 9.78
N GLN A 282 12.31 27.29 10.04
CA GLN A 282 11.84 27.70 11.38
C GLN A 282 12.11 26.65 12.45
N PHE A 283 11.82 25.38 12.15
CA PHE A 283 12.06 24.27 13.06
C PHE A 283 13.56 24.07 13.32
N ASN A 284 14.40 24.12 12.28
CA ASN A 284 15.85 24.04 12.43
C ASN A 284 16.41 25.21 13.24
N GLN A 285 15.91 26.44 13.04
CA GLN A 285 16.27 27.59 13.87
C GLN A 285 15.83 27.40 15.32
N ALA A 286 14.62 26.90 15.57
CA ALA A 286 14.14 26.61 16.91
C ALA A 286 15.04 25.57 17.59
N LYS A 287 15.39 24.48 16.89
CA LYS A 287 16.32 23.45 17.36
C LYS A 287 17.71 24.02 17.67
N ALA A 288 18.25 24.86 16.79
CA ALA A 288 19.53 25.54 17.01
C ALA A 288 19.50 26.45 18.25
N ASN A 289 18.33 27.05 18.54
CA ASN A 289 18.08 27.87 19.73
C ASN A 289 17.72 27.03 20.98
N GLY A 290 17.89 25.71 20.93
CA GLY A 290 17.71 24.82 22.08
C GLY A 290 16.28 24.32 22.30
N TRP A 291 15.38 24.50 21.33
CA TRP A 291 14.04 23.91 21.41
C TRP A 291 14.13 22.38 21.50
N LYS A 292 13.32 21.81 22.39
CA LYS A 292 13.07 20.38 22.55
C LYS A 292 11.62 20.22 22.96
N ALA A 293 10.98 19.15 22.52
CA ALA A 293 9.62 18.84 22.94
C ALA A 293 9.55 18.74 24.48
N SER A 294 8.58 19.45 25.08
CA SER A 294 8.31 19.31 26.51
C SER A 294 7.53 18.03 26.77
N ASN A 295 7.59 17.48 27.99
CA ASN A 295 6.76 16.33 28.36
C ASN A 295 5.27 16.57 28.11
N GLN A 296 4.79 17.80 28.35
CA GLN A 296 3.42 18.18 28.06
C GLN A 296 3.11 18.14 26.57
N SER A 297 4.02 18.66 25.73
CA SER A 297 3.87 18.65 24.27
C SER A 297 3.85 17.22 23.71
N ILE A 298 4.72 16.36 24.25
CA ILE A 298 4.77 14.93 23.91
C ILE A 298 3.45 14.27 24.28
N ASP A 299 2.97 14.44 25.52
CA ASP A 299 1.71 13.82 25.97
C ASP A 299 0.51 14.33 25.16
N SER A 300 0.46 15.64 24.84
CA SER A 300 -0.57 16.20 23.97
C SER A 300 -0.54 15.60 22.56
N TYR A 301 0.65 15.42 21.99
CA TYR A 301 0.82 14.85 20.65
C TYR A 301 0.38 13.39 20.61
N VAL A 302 0.86 12.58 21.56
CA VAL A 302 0.50 11.16 21.66
C VAL A 302 -1.01 11.00 21.81
N ASN A 303 -1.63 11.76 22.71
CA ASN A 303 -3.08 11.71 22.90
C ASN A 303 -3.84 12.12 21.64
N SER A 304 -3.37 13.16 20.93
CA SER A 304 -3.99 13.60 19.68
C SER A 304 -3.96 12.51 18.60
N ILE A 305 -2.82 11.85 18.40
CA ILE A 305 -2.70 10.75 17.43
C ILE A 305 -3.57 9.56 17.84
N MET A 306 -3.56 9.19 19.12
CA MET A 306 -4.41 8.11 19.66
C MET A 306 -5.89 8.37 19.40
N ASP A 307 -6.37 9.58 19.73
CA ASP A 307 -7.78 9.94 19.56
C ASP A 307 -8.18 9.93 18.09
N ARG A 308 -7.35 10.51 17.21
CA ARG A 308 -7.58 10.52 15.77
C ARG A 308 -7.61 9.12 15.18
N LEU A 309 -6.65 8.27 15.55
CA LEU A 309 -6.60 6.87 15.13
C LEU A 309 -7.83 6.10 15.61
N ASN A 310 -8.17 6.19 16.89
CA ASN A 310 -9.34 5.49 17.45
C ASN A 310 -10.64 5.93 16.77
N ASN A 311 -10.80 7.24 16.52
CA ASN A 311 -11.96 7.78 15.82
C ASN A 311 -12.03 7.27 14.38
N LEU A 312 -10.93 7.35 13.63
CA LEU A 312 -10.87 6.89 12.25
C LEU A 312 -11.18 5.39 12.16
N LEU A 313 -10.50 4.57 12.96
CA LEU A 313 -10.68 3.12 12.97
C LEU A 313 -12.08 2.73 13.40
N GLY A 314 -12.66 3.42 14.40
CA GLY A 314 -14.01 3.16 14.87
C GLY A 314 -15.08 3.43 13.81
N GLN A 315 -14.85 4.39 12.91
CA GLN A 315 -15.79 4.77 11.85
C GLN A 315 -15.66 3.93 10.58
N THR A 316 -14.46 3.41 10.30
CA THR A 316 -14.09 2.82 9.00
C THR A 316 -13.95 1.30 9.04
N ARG A 317 -14.10 0.68 10.23
CA ARG A 317 -13.91 -0.76 10.42
C ARG A 317 -14.91 -1.59 9.63
N VAL A 318 -14.45 -2.72 9.11
CA VAL A 318 -15.24 -3.67 8.31
C VAL A 318 -15.10 -5.12 8.78
#